data_AF-A0A2L0D3C3-F1
#
_entry.id   AF-A0A2L0D3C3-F1
#
_cell.length_a   1.000
_cell.length_b   1.000
_cell.length_c   1.000
_cell.angle_alpha   90.00
_cell.angle_beta   90.00
_cell.angle_gamma   90.00
#
_symmetry.space_group_name_H-M   'P 1'
#
loop_
_entity.id
_entity.type
_entity.pdbx_description
1 polymer ?
#
loop_
_entity_poly.entity_id
_entity_poly.type
_entity_poly.pdbx_seq_one_letter_code
_entity_poly.pdbx_strand_id
1 'polypeptide(L)'
;MTNDLKLPLDEMLKKQERAAIKAIVAAALTNIKSKGSSLSKILEADAQDLKSYTSTYNTNITDGLEGQAAQNATDFLTQLPQPNLKSPVN
;
A
#
# COMPACT_ATOMS: atom_id res chain seq x y z
N MET A 1 -37.94 8.80 -45.74
CA MET A 1 -36.67 9.52 -45.51
C MET A 1 -36.29 9.65 -44.02
N THR A 2 -37.07 9.13 -43.07
CA THR A 2 -36.77 9.26 -41.62
C THR A 2 -35.86 8.16 -41.05
N ASN A 3 -35.76 7.01 -41.71
CA ASN A 3 -34.92 5.90 -41.23
C ASN A 3 -33.43 6.07 -41.55
N ASP A 4 -33.07 6.80 -42.61
CA ASP A 4 -31.67 6.95 -43.06
C ASP A 4 -30.82 7.83 -42.13
N LEU A 5 -31.45 8.73 -41.37
CA LEU A 5 -30.80 9.60 -40.37
C LEU A 5 -30.74 8.98 -38.97
N LYS A 6 -31.49 7.90 -38.72
CA LYS A 6 -31.61 7.27 -37.40
C LYS A 6 -30.42 6.37 -37.08
N LEU A 7 -29.96 5.58 -38.04
CA LEU A 7 -28.77 4.72 -37.91
C LEU A 7 -27.49 5.51 -37.56
N PRO A 8 -27.17 6.64 -38.23
CA PRO A 8 -25.99 7.46 -37.93
C PRO A 8 -26.04 8.08 -36.53
N LEU A 9 -27.23 8.51 -36.08
CA LEU A 9 -27.42 9.09 -34.76
C LEU A 9 -27.21 8.04 -33.65
N ASP A 10 -27.78 6.84 -33.83
CA ASP A 10 -27.62 5.74 -32.88
C ASP A 10 -26.16 5.31 -32.73
N GLU A 11 -25.39 5.26 -33.82
CA GLU A 11 -23.95 4.98 -33.77
C GLU A 11 -23.14 6.09 -33.08
N MET A 12 -23.52 7.36 -33.29
CA MET A 12 -22.88 8.49 -32.60
C MET A 12 -23.12 8.42 -31.09
N LEU A 13 -24.35 8.13 -30.65
CA LEU A 13 -24.70 7.99 -29.24
C LEU A 13 -23.94 6.81 -28.59
N LYS A 14 -23.88 5.65 -29.26
CA LYS A 14 -23.08 4.50 -28.78
C LYS A 14 -21.60 4.84 -28.64
N LYS A 15 -21.02 5.65 -29.54
CA LYS A 15 -19.62 6.09 -29.42
C LYS A 15 -19.42 7.00 -28.21
N GLN A 16 -20.36 7.91 -27.95
CA GLN A 16 -20.32 8.77 -26.77
C GLN A 16 -20.42 7.97 -25.47
N GLU A 17 -21.34 7.01 -25.39
CA GLU A 17 -21.48 6.12 -24.23
C GLU A 17 -20.20 5.31 -23.98
N ARG A 18 -19.61 4.72 -25.02
CA ARG A 18 -18.33 4.00 -24.89
C ARG A 18 -17.20 4.91 -24.41
N ALA A 19 -17.14 6.15 -24.89
CA ALA A 19 -16.15 7.12 -24.44
C ALA A 19 -16.36 7.48 -22.95
N ALA A 20 -17.60 7.71 -22.54
CA ALA A 20 -17.96 7.97 -21.15
C ALA A 20 -17.59 6.79 -20.24
N ILE A 21 -17.93 5.56 -20.62
CA ILE A 21 -17.58 4.34 -19.88
C ILE A 21 -16.05 4.21 -19.76
N LYS A 22 -15.30 4.41 -20.84
CA LYS A 22 -13.83 4.38 -20.81
C LYS A 22 -13.25 5.42 -19.85
N ALA A 23 -13.81 6.63 -19.85
CA ALA A 23 -13.38 7.68 -18.93
C ALA A 23 -13.64 7.30 -17.47
N ILE A 24 -14.81 6.75 -17.16
CA ILE A 24 -15.16 6.26 -15.81
C ILE A 24 -14.19 5.17 -15.36
N VAL A 25 -13.93 4.18 -16.22
CA VAL A 25 -12.98 3.08 -15.90
C VAL A 25 -11.56 3.62 -15.69
N ALA A 26 -11.10 4.55 -16.54
CA ALA A 26 -9.77 5.15 -16.38
C ALA A 26 -9.64 5.96 -15.08
N ALA A 27 -10.68 6.68 -14.69
CA ALA A 27 -10.72 7.41 -13.42
C ALA A 27 -10.70 6.44 -12.22
N ALA A 28 -11.47 5.35 -12.27
CA ALA A 28 -11.47 4.32 -11.24
C ALA A 28 -10.10 3.65 -11.09
N LEU A 29 -9.45 3.29 -12.19
CA LEU A 29 -8.09 2.72 -12.18
C LEU A 29 -7.07 3.69 -11.58
N THR A 30 -7.16 4.97 -11.92
CA THR A 30 -6.28 6.01 -11.35
C THR A 30 -6.48 6.13 -9.84
N ASN A 31 -7.72 6.12 -9.37
CA ASN A 31 -8.03 6.16 -7.94
C ASN A 31 -7.50 4.92 -7.19
N ILE A 32 -7.64 3.73 -7.75
CA ILE A 32 -7.11 2.49 -7.17
C ILE A 32 -5.59 2.55 -7.06
N LYS A 33 -4.90 2.96 -8.13
CA LYS A 33 -3.43 3.10 -8.14
C LYS A 33 -2.95 4.14 -7.11
N SER A 34 -3.64 5.28 -7.02
CA SER A 34 -3.33 6.32 -6.04
C SER A 34 -3.47 5.81 -4.60
N LYS A 35 -4.57 5.10 -4.30
CA LYS A 35 -4.76 4.46 -2.98
C LYS A 35 -3.67 3.42 -2.68
N GLY A 36 -3.30 2.59 -3.65
CA GLY A 36 -2.21 1.62 -3.51
C GLY A 36 -0.87 2.29 -3.20
N SER A 37 -0.52 3.37 -3.91
CA SER A 37 0.71 4.13 -3.64
C SER A 37 0.70 4.78 -2.26
N SER A 38 -0.44 5.35 -1.84
CA SER A 38 -0.58 5.92 -0.49
C SER A 38 -0.39 4.85 0.59
N LEU A 39 -1.01 3.69 0.43
CA LEU A 39 -0.86 2.57 1.36
C LEU A 39 0.59 2.06 1.43
N SER A 40 1.28 1.93 0.29
CA SER A 40 2.70 1.54 0.26
C SER A 40 3.56 2.48 1.09
N LYS A 41 3.34 3.80 0.96
CA LYS A 41 4.09 4.80 1.75
C LYS A 41 3.83 4.69 3.25
N ILE A 42 2.58 4.44 3.65
CA ILE A 42 2.23 4.24 5.06
C ILE A 42 2.93 2.98 5.59
N LEU A 43 2.85 1.86 4.86
CA LEU A 43 3.50 0.61 5.26
C LEU A 43 5.04 0.75 5.33
N GLU A 44 5.65 1.49 4.41
CA GLU A 44 7.08 1.79 4.43
C GLU A 44 7.46 2.64 5.66
N ALA A 45 6.65 3.65 6.01
CA ALA A 45 6.84 4.46 7.20
C ALA A 45 6.69 3.62 8.48
N ASP A 46 5.63 2.84 8.60
CA ASP A 46 5.39 1.94 9.73
C ASP A 46 6.54 0.91 9.89
N ALA A 47 7.06 0.39 8.77
CA ALA A 47 8.21 -0.52 8.79
C ALA A 47 9.50 0.18 9.26
N GLN A 48 9.71 1.44 8.87
CA GLN A 48 10.84 2.25 9.36
C GLN A 48 10.71 2.57 10.84
N ASP A 49 9.52 2.96 11.29
CA ASP A 49 9.24 3.24 12.70
C ASP A 49 9.45 1.99 13.56
N LEU A 50 8.96 0.84 13.10
CA LEU A 50 9.18 -0.43 13.79
C LEU A 50 10.66 -0.82 13.82
N LYS A 51 11.40 -0.60 12.73
CA LYS A 51 12.86 -0.84 12.68
C LYS A 51 13.61 0.09 13.64
N SER A 52 13.19 1.35 13.74
CA SER A 52 13.77 2.33 14.66
C SER A 52 13.46 1.97 16.11
N TYR A 53 12.20 1.64 16.42
CA TYR A 53 11.80 1.21 17.75
C TYR A 53 12.58 -0.04 18.21
N THR A 54 12.66 -1.06 17.36
CA THR A 54 13.37 -2.30 17.67
C THR A 54 14.89 -2.12 17.81
N SER A 55 15.51 -1.21 17.04
CA SER A 55 16.96 -0.95 17.17
C SER A 55 17.32 -0.28 18.50
N THR A 56 16.42 0.52 19.06
CA THR A 56 16.62 1.14 20.39
C THR A 56 16.37 0.19 21.56
N TYR A 57 15.67 -0.93 21.32
CA TYR A 57 15.24 -1.83 22.38
C TYR A 57 16.41 -2.49 23.10
N ASN A 58 17.42 -2.95 22.37
CA ASN A 58 18.59 -3.59 22.96
C ASN A 58 19.38 -2.62 23.85
N THR A 59 19.59 -1.38 23.38
CA THR A 59 20.25 -0.32 24.15
C THR A 59 19.46 0.04 25.41
N ASN A 60 18.16 0.27 25.28
CA ASN A 60 17.31 0.68 26.41
C ASN A 60 17.19 -0.42 27.49
N ILE A 61 17.21 -1.70 27.09
CA ILE A 61 17.16 -2.83 28.04
C ILE A 61 18.47 -3.00 28.80
N THR A 62 19.62 -2.78 28.15
CA THR A 62 20.93 -2.86 28.80
C THR A 62 21.24 -1.66 29.70
N ASP A 63 20.56 -0.53 29.51
CA ASP A 63 20.70 0.64 30.39
C ASP A 63 20.02 0.45 31.75
N GLY A 64 19.00 -0.42 31.83
CA GLY A 64 18.25 -0.70 33.07
C GLY A 64 18.54 -2.07 33.70
N LEU A 65 19.32 -2.93 33.02
CA LEU A 65 19.67 -4.27 33.45
C LEU A 65 21.18 -4.47 33.35
N GLU A 66 21.77 -5.19 34.30
CA GLU A 66 23.19 -5.51 34.29
C GLU A 66 23.45 -7.03 34.35
N GLY A 67 24.65 -7.44 33.97
CA GLY A 67 25.11 -8.82 34.07
C GLY A 67 24.24 -9.82 33.28
N GLN A 68 23.91 -10.96 33.89
CA GLN A 68 23.23 -12.06 33.22
C GLN A 68 21.81 -11.69 32.75
N ALA A 69 21.15 -10.76 33.43
CA ALA A 69 19.81 -10.31 33.05
C ALA A 69 19.85 -9.52 31.72
N ALA A 70 20.83 -8.63 31.57
CA ALA A 70 21.07 -7.91 30.32
C ALA A 70 21.38 -8.88 29.17
N GLN A 71 22.27 -9.85 29.43
CA GLN A 71 22.67 -10.86 28.43
C GLN A 71 21.48 -11.69 27.94
N ASN A 72 20.65 -12.20 28.85
CA ASN A 72 19.48 -13.00 28.49
C ASN A 72 18.44 -12.20 27.71
N ALA A 73 18.28 -10.90 28.03
CA ALA A 73 17.36 -10.03 27.33
C ALA A 73 17.84 -9.74 25.89
N THR A 74 19.12 -9.46 25.70
CA THR A 74 19.73 -9.33 24.36
C THR A 74 19.59 -10.62 23.55
N ASP A 75 19.89 -11.77 24.16
CA ASP A 75 19.79 -13.07 23.50
C ASP A 75 18.35 -13.40 23.08
N PHE A 76 17.36 -13.02 23.88
CA PHE A 76 15.95 -13.18 23.52
C PHE A 76 15.54 -12.27 22.33
N LEU A 77 15.96 -11.00 22.34
CA LEU A 77 15.61 -10.04 21.30
C LEU A 77 16.19 -10.39 19.93
N THR A 78 17.42 -10.94 19.91
CA THR A 78 18.06 -11.38 18.66
C THR A 78 17.37 -12.58 18.01
N GLN A 79 16.54 -13.31 18.74
CA GLN A 79 15.74 -14.43 18.24
C GLN A 79 14.39 -14.00 17.64
N LEU A 80 13.96 -12.74 17.84
CA LEU A 80 12.69 -12.27 17.29
C LEU A 80 12.76 -12.20 15.75
N PRO A 81 11.75 -12.72 15.04
CA PRO A 81 11.75 -12.70 13.59
C PRO A 81 11.68 -11.26 13.09
N GLN A 82 12.54 -10.92 12.12
CA GLN A 82 12.45 -9.61 11.47
C GLN A 82 11.13 -9.49 10.71
N PRO A 83 10.37 -8.39 10.88
CA PRO A 83 9.12 -8.19 10.18
C PRO A 83 9.38 -8.05 8.68
N ASN A 84 9.02 -9.07 7.90
CA ASN A 84 9.02 -9.04 6.44
C ASN A 84 7.62 -8.71 5.93
N LEU A 85 7.26 -7.42 5.98
CA LEU A 85 5.98 -6.93 5.50
C LEU A 85 6.04 -6.78 3.96
N LYS A 86 5.54 -7.78 3.24
CA LYS A 86 5.33 -7.64 1.78
C LYS A 86 4.06 -6.84 1.51
N SER A 87 4.14 -5.83 0.65
CA SER A 87 2.97 -5.09 0.19
C SER A 87 1.96 -6.04 -0.48
N PRO A 88 0.66 -6.00 -0.12
CA PRO A 88 -0.38 -6.83 -0.74
C PRO A 88 -0.78 -6.33 -2.14
N VAL A 89 -0.29 -5.16 -2.57
CA VAL A 89 -0.58 -4.60 -3.89
C VAL A 89 0.66 -4.80 -4.77
N ASN A 90 0.77 -5.99 -5.36
CA ASN A 90 1.68 -6.27 -6.49
C ASN A 90 0.92 -6.07 -7.81
#